data_AF-A0A832P2U6-F1
#
_entry.id   AF-A0A832P2U6-F1
#
_cell.length_a   1.000
_cell.length_b   1.000
_cell.length_c   1.000
_cell.angle_alpha   90.00
_cell.angle_beta   90.00
_cell.angle_gamma   90.00
#
_symmetry.space_group_name_H-M   'P 1'
#
loop_
_entity.id
_entity.type
_entity.pdbx_description
1 polymer ?
#
loop_
_entity_poly.entity_id
_entity_poly.type
_entity_poly.pdbx_seq_one_letter_code
_entity_poly.pdbx_strand_id
1 'polypeptide(L)'
;MISPLVMTATIDPRGMTGLSVNDIAERAEQYRSTLDYYLGSGIFRQVVFVENSGYDLSQFRALASAYPFVTVEIISCDLNDYPRHLGKSYGEMLILDHVVEHSALVKV
;
A
#
# COMPACT_ATOMS: atom_id res chain seq x y z
N MET A 1 18.83 5.38 -13.22
CA MET A 1 17.57 4.62 -13.11
C MET A 1 16.90 5.12 -11.83
N ILE A 2 15.67 5.63 -11.92
CA ILE A 2 14.89 5.97 -10.72
C ILE A 2 14.16 4.68 -10.33
N SER A 3 14.33 4.23 -9.10
CA SER A 3 13.62 3.06 -8.57
C SER A 3 12.47 3.55 -7.69
N PRO A 4 11.22 3.15 -7.95
CA PRO A 4 10.10 3.54 -7.10
C PRO A 4 10.19 2.86 -5.72
N LEU A 5 9.71 3.54 -4.69
CA LEU A 5 9.39 2.91 -3.42
C LEU A 5 8.03 2.21 -3.56
N VAL A 6 7.99 0.90 -3.34
CA VAL A 6 6.73 0.15 -3.27
C VAL A 6 6.32 0.02 -1.81
N MET A 7 5.12 0.49 -1.48
CA MET A 7 4.50 0.42 -0.16
C MET A 7 3.28 -0.49 -0.24
N THR A 8 3.32 -1.61 0.48
CA THR A 8 2.18 -2.52 0.59
C THR A 8 1.34 -2.17 1.81
N ALA A 9 0.02 -2.31 1.67
CA ALA A 9 -0.94 -2.04 2.73
C ALA A 9 -2.07 -3.08 2.72
N THR A 10 -2.47 -3.46 3.92
CA THR A 10 -3.70 -4.20 4.20
C THR A 10 -4.44 -3.45 5.30
N ILE A 11 -5.38 -2.59 4.93
CA ILE A 11 -6.09 -1.73 5.89
C ILE A 11 -7.13 -2.53 6.66
N ASP A 12 -7.99 -3.29 5.97
CA ASP A 12 -8.88 -4.26 6.59
C ASP A 12 -8.20 -5.65 6.60
N PRO A 13 -7.77 -6.14 7.77
CA PRO A 13 -7.07 -7.41 7.89
C PRO A 13 -8.00 -8.63 7.78
N ARG A 14 -9.33 -8.46 7.77
CA ARG A 14 -10.32 -9.55 7.62
C ARG A 14 -10.05 -10.76 8.51
N GLY A 15 -9.74 -10.50 9.78
CA GLY A 15 -9.51 -11.53 10.79
C GLY A 15 -8.15 -12.24 10.71
N MET A 16 -7.16 -11.69 10.00
CA MET A 16 -5.79 -12.21 10.03
C MET A 16 -5.23 -12.22 11.47
N THR A 17 -4.67 -13.35 11.88
CA THR A 17 -4.12 -13.52 13.23
C THR A 17 -2.67 -13.06 13.33
N GLY A 18 -2.18 -12.80 14.54
CA GLY A 18 -0.78 -12.40 14.77
C GLY A 18 -0.45 -10.98 14.32
N LEU A 19 -1.46 -10.12 14.20
CA LEU A 19 -1.30 -8.68 13.97
C LEU A 19 -1.18 -7.94 15.30
N SER A 20 -0.28 -6.95 15.35
CA SER A 20 -0.15 -6.02 16.48
C SER A 20 -1.34 -5.06 16.57
N VAL A 21 -1.92 -4.70 15.42
CA VAL A 21 -3.06 -3.79 15.30
C VAL A 21 -4.10 -4.41 14.39
N ASN A 22 -5.32 -4.55 14.91
CA ASN A 22 -6.48 -5.10 14.18
C ASN A 22 -7.53 -4.03 13.85
N ASP A 23 -7.49 -2.87 14.50
CA ASP A 23 -8.45 -1.79 14.25
C ASP A 23 -8.22 -1.16 12.87
N ILE A 24 -9.28 -1.07 12.07
CA ILE A 24 -9.22 -0.61 10.68
C ILE A 24 -8.82 0.87 10.61
N ALA A 25 -9.35 1.70 11.51
CA ALA A 25 -9.08 3.13 11.50
C ALA A 25 -7.64 3.43 11.94
N GLU A 26 -7.15 2.73 12.98
CA GLU A 26 -5.76 2.82 13.41
C GLU A 26 -4.79 2.39 12.31
N ARG A 27 -5.09 1.28 11.61
CA ARG A 27 -4.27 0.83 10.47
C ARG A 27 -4.27 1.85 9.34
N ALA A 28 -5.44 2.38 8.96
CA ALA A 28 -5.54 3.41 7.93
C ALA A 28 -4.67 4.63 8.27
N GLU A 29 -4.71 5.09 9.52
CA GLU A 29 -3.88 6.21 9.98
C GLU A 29 -2.39 5.86 9.98
N GLN A 30 -1.99 4.65 10.39
CA GLN A 30 -0.60 4.21 10.32
C GLN A 30 -0.06 4.23 8.89
N TYR A 31 -0.81 3.68 7.93
CA TYR A 31 -0.41 3.73 6.52
C TYR A 31 -0.40 5.15 5.98
N ARG A 32 -1.40 5.98 6.34
CA ARG A 32 -1.49 7.38 5.90
C ARG A 32 -0.31 8.19 6.41
N SER A 33 -0.01 8.11 7.71
CA SER A 33 1.15 8.76 8.34
C SER A 33 2.48 8.28 7.73
N THR A 34 2.60 6.99 7.43
CA THR A 34 3.82 6.46 6.80
C THR A 34 3.98 6.94 5.36
N LEU A 35 2.90 6.99 4.58
CA LEU A 35 2.92 7.56 3.23
C LEU A 35 3.32 9.04 3.28
N ASP A 36 2.69 9.83 4.16
CA ASP A 36 2.99 11.26 4.35
C ASP A 36 4.48 11.49 4.62
N TYR A 37 5.05 10.71 5.55
CA TYR A 37 6.47 10.75 5.86
C TYR A 37 7.37 10.54 4.63
N TYR A 38 7.12 9.50 3.84
CA TYR A 38 7.96 9.20 2.67
C TYR A 38 7.80 10.22 1.55
N LEU A 39 6.58 10.73 1.33
CA LEU A 39 6.34 11.78 0.35
C LEU A 39 7.04 13.10 0.73
N GLY A 40 7.05 13.45 2.02
CA GLY A 40 7.75 14.62 2.55
C GLY A 40 9.26 14.47 2.71
N SER A 41 9.79 13.25 2.71
CA SER A 41 11.22 12.97 2.95
C SER A 41 12.16 13.54 1.88
N GLY A 42 11.68 13.73 0.65
CA GLY A 42 12.50 14.09 -0.50
C GLY A 42 13.45 12.99 -1.00
N ILE A 43 13.42 11.80 -0.38
CA ILE A 43 14.28 10.66 -0.74
C ILE A 43 13.80 9.99 -2.04
N PHE A 44 12.48 9.82 -2.16
CA PHE A 44 11.86 9.12 -3.29
C PHE A 44 11.16 10.09 -4.22
N ARG A 45 11.38 9.93 -5.52
CA ARG A 45 10.68 10.70 -6.57
C ARG A 45 9.48 9.96 -7.13
N GLN A 46 9.39 8.66 -6.88
CA GLN A 46 8.33 7.77 -7.34
C GLN A 46 7.92 6.85 -6.19
N VAL A 47 6.62 6.77 -5.93
CA VAL A 47 6.03 5.91 -4.89
C VAL A 47 4.86 5.15 -5.50
N VAL A 48 4.80 3.85 -5.27
CA VAL A 48 3.63 3.02 -5.54
C VAL A 48 3.04 2.61 -4.21
N PHE A 49 1.84 3.07 -3.89
CA PHE A 49 1.08 2.65 -2.72
C PHE A 49 0.01 1.66 -3.16
N VAL A 50 0.08 0.42 -2.67
CA VAL A 50 -0.87 -0.64 -3.02
C VAL A 50 -1.59 -1.12 -1.78
N GLU A 51 -2.92 -1.07 -1.82
CA GLU A 51 -3.79 -1.56 -0.77
C GLU A 51 -4.60 -2.76 -1.29
N ASN A 52 -4.69 -3.82 -0.50
CA ASN A 52 -5.21 -5.11 -0.97
C ASN A 52 -6.51 -5.60 -0.29
N SER A 53 -7.15 -4.79 0.53
CA SER A 53 -8.40 -5.16 1.22
C SER A 53 -9.65 -4.53 0.62
N GLY A 54 -9.52 -3.78 -0.47
CA GLY A 54 -10.62 -3.04 -1.10
C GLY A 54 -11.07 -1.81 -0.31
N TYR A 55 -10.21 -1.27 0.56
CA TYR A 55 -10.54 -0.10 1.37
C TYR A 55 -10.60 1.18 0.51
N ASP A 56 -11.46 2.14 0.88
CA ASP A 56 -11.53 3.42 0.16
C ASP A 56 -10.25 4.26 0.34
N LEU A 57 -9.56 4.51 -0.78
CA LEU A 57 -8.28 5.22 -0.78
C LEU A 57 -8.40 6.72 -1.06
N SER A 58 -9.61 7.29 -0.99
CA SER A 58 -9.84 8.72 -1.26
C SER A 58 -8.90 9.63 -0.45
N GLN A 59 -8.73 9.37 0.85
CA GLN A 59 -7.83 10.12 1.74
C GLN A 59 -6.35 10.01 1.35
N PHE A 60 -5.92 8.86 0.82
CA PHE A 60 -4.54 8.63 0.37
C PHE A 60 -4.27 9.36 -0.95
N ARG A 61 -5.26 9.39 -1.85
CA ARG A 61 -5.19 10.17 -3.10
C ARG A 61 -5.14 11.67 -2.82
N ALA A 62 -5.93 12.15 -1.87
CA ALA A 62 -5.89 13.54 -1.43
C ALA A 62 -4.55 13.90 -0.76
N LEU A 63 -3.98 12.99 0.04
CA LEU A 63 -2.65 13.18 0.60
C LEU A 63 -1.58 13.26 -0.48
N ALA A 64 -1.58 12.32 -1.44
CA ALA A 64 -0.61 12.28 -2.52
C ALA A 64 -0.61 13.56 -3.38
N SER A 65 -1.77 14.16 -3.62
CA SER A 65 -1.87 15.40 -4.41
C SER A 65 -1.24 16.63 -3.73
N ALA A 66 -1.02 16.58 -2.41
CA ALA A 66 -0.28 17.61 -1.68
C ALA A 66 1.24 17.60 -1.96
N TYR A 67 1.75 16.56 -2.62
CA TYR A 67 3.17 16.34 -2.91
C TYR A 67 3.46 16.31 -4.42
N PRO A 68 3.32 17.44 -5.16
CA PRO A 68 3.40 17.45 -6.63
C PRO A 68 4.79 17.11 -7.20
N PHE A 69 5.81 17.04 -6.35
CA PHE A 69 7.19 16.72 -6.71
C PHE A 69 7.54 15.22 -6.55
N VAL A 70 6.56 14.41 -6.18
CA VAL A 70 6.63 12.94 -6.13
C VAL A 70 5.55 12.37 -7.04
N THR A 71 5.93 11.52 -7.99
CA THR A 71 4.94 10.78 -8.78
C THR A 71 4.42 9.63 -7.93
N VAL A 72 3.14 9.70 -7.56
CA VAL A 72 2.49 8.68 -6.73
C VAL A 72 1.50 7.88 -7.58
N GLU A 73 1.69 6.57 -7.63
CA GLU A 73 0.72 5.63 -8.15
C GLU A 73 -0.02 4.98 -6.97
N ILE A 74 -1.35 5.04 -6.97
CA ILE A 74 -2.19 4.42 -5.94
C ILE A 74 -3.02 3.32 -6.57
N ILE A 75 -2.74 2.08 -6.18
CA ILE A 75 -3.39 0.87 -6.64
C ILE A 75 -4.29 0.35 -5.51
N SER A 76 -5.54 0.08 -5.84
CA SER A 76 -6.49 -0.60 -4.95
C SER A 76 -6.81 -1.94 -5.59
N CYS A 77 -6.68 -3.00 -4.81
CA CYS A 77 -7.07 -4.34 -5.19
C CYS A 77 -7.78 -5.02 -4.01
N ASP A 78 -8.46 -6.13 -4.29
CA ASP A 78 -9.15 -6.93 -3.27
C ASP A 78 -8.58 -8.35 -3.28
N LEU A 79 -7.36 -8.48 -2.74
CA LEU A 79 -6.58 -9.72 -2.73
C LEU A 79 -6.40 -10.28 -1.30
N ASN A 80 -7.00 -9.67 -0.28
CA ASN A 80 -6.91 -10.13 1.10
C ASN A 80 -7.92 -11.24 1.47
N ASP A 81 -8.41 -12.04 0.51
CA ASP A 81 -9.33 -13.17 0.74
C ASP A 81 -8.69 -14.55 0.51
N TYR A 82 -7.39 -14.67 0.80
CA TYR A 82 -6.66 -15.94 0.72
C TYR A 82 -6.84 -16.80 2.00
N PRO A 83 -6.62 -18.12 1.92
CA PRO A 83 -6.68 -18.99 3.09
C PRO A 83 -5.73 -18.55 4.21
N ARG A 84 -6.26 -18.21 5.40
CA ARG A 84 -5.50 -17.62 6.51
C ARG A 84 -4.36 -18.48 7.04
N HIS A 85 -4.43 -19.80 6.86
CA HIS A 85 -3.37 -20.73 7.27
C HIS A 85 -2.06 -20.55 6.48
N LEU A 86 -2.09 -19.87 5.33
CA LEU A 86 -0.89 -19.50 4.55
C LEU A 86 -0.12 -18.35 5.19
N GLY A 87 -0.73 -17.65 6.15
CA GLY A 87 -0.13 -16.57 6.91
C GLY A 87 -0.02 -15.26 6.13
N LYS A 88 0.29 -14.17 6.86
CA LYS A 88 0.32 -12.80 6.32
C LYS A 88 1.28 -12.61 5.14
N SER A 89 2.44 -13.28 5.17
CA SER A 89 3.48 -13.13 4.14
C SER A 89 3.03 -13.67 2.78
N TYR A 90 2.08 -14.60 2.74
CA TYR A 90 1.46 -15.03 1.50
C TYR A 90 0.68 -13.89 0.85
N GLY A 91 -0.12 -13.15 1.65
CA GLY A 91 -0.82 -11.96 1.19
C GLY A 91 0.12 -10.88 0.66
N GLU A 92 1.24 -10.64 1.33
CA GLU A 92 2.26 -9.69 0.84
C GLU A 92 2.81 -10.09 -0.53
N MET A 93 3.06 -11.38 -0.77
CA MET A 93 3.52 -11.85 -2.08
C MET A 93 2.48 -11.60 -3.17
N LEU A 94 1.19 -11.83 -2.89
CA LEU A 94 0.12 -11.51 -3.84
C LEU A 94 0.08 -10.02 -4.20
N ILE A 95 0.38 -9.13 -3.24
CA ILE A 95 0.48 -7.69 -3.52
C ILE A 95 1.65 -7.42 -4.46
N LEU A 96 2.81 -8.02 -4.21
CA LEU A 96 4.00 -7.81 -5.04
C LEU A 96 3.83 -8.35 -6.46
N ASP A 97 3.24 -9.54 -6.62
CA ASP A 97 2.88 -10.09 -7.92
C ASP A 97 1.96 -9.13 -8.68
N HIS A 98 0.92 -8.63 -8.00
CA HIS A 98 -0.01 -7.66 -8.57
C HIS A 98 0.68 -6.35 -8.98
N VAL A 99 1.61 -5.84 -8.17
CA VAL A 99 2.40 -4.63 -8.47
C VAL A 99 3.22 -4.83 -9.73
N VAL A 100 3.97 -5.92 -9.84
CA VAL A 100 4.84 -6.20 -10.99
C VAL A 100 4.04 -6.29 -12.29
N GLU A 101 2.84 -6.86 -12.23
CA GLU A 101 1.96 -6.99 -13.39
C GLU A 101 1.27 -5.68 -13.81
N HIS A 102 0.86 -4.84 -12.85
CA HIS A 102 -0.08 -3.75 -13.11
C HIS A 102 0.52 -2.34 -12.98
N SER A 103 1.50 -2.14 -12.11
CA SER A 103 2.06 -0.80 -11.82
C SER A 103 2.73 -0.22 -13.06
N ALA A 104 2.38 1.01 -13.43
CA ALA A 104 3.05 1.74 -14.51
C ALA A 104 4.47 2.19 -14.14
N LEU A 105 4.77 2.31 -12.84
CA LEU A 105 6.07 2.76 -12.34
C LEU A 105 7.08 1.61 -12.13
N VAL A 106 6.60 0.38 -11.97
CA VAL A 106 7.45 -0.81 -11.71
C VAL A 106 7.67 -1.68 -12.95
N LYS A 107 6.95 -1.46 -14.06
CA LYS A 107 7.06 -2.31 -15.26
C LYS A 107 8.52 -2.53 -15.68
N VAL A 108 8.85 -3.81 -15.88
CA VAL A 108 10.12 -4.32 -16.36
C VAL A 108 10.17 -4.26 -17.88
#